data_AF-A0A1S2J044-F1
#
_entry.id   AF-A0A1S2J044-F1
#
_cell.length_a   1.000
_cell.length_b   1.000
_cell.length_c   1.000
_cell.angle_alpha   90.00
_cell.angle_beta   90.00
_cell.angle_gamma   90.00
#
_symmetry.space_group_name_H-M   'P 1'
#
loop_
_entity.id
_entity.type
_entity.pdbx_description
1 polymer ?
#
loop_
_entity_poly.entity_id
_entity_poly.type
_entity_poly.pdbx_seq_one_letter_code
_entity_poly.pdbx_strand_id
1 'polypeptide(L)'
;MSTTDHDDTTTSRPSFRDTVTAGLAQKALEPVLRAVRDEIASARREISERATSAKAGLLLTGVAVGFALTTLVVLAGFVVALLALVLPVWAAAGITFAVFAIVTAVLLVLGLRGIRRGVPPVPSDTIRSAKDRLTDHS
;
A
#
# COMPACT_ATOMS: atom_id res chain seq x y z
N MET A 1 49.52 -17.56 55.93
CA MET A 1 48.07 -17.50 56.18
C MET A 1 47.42 -17.11 54.86
N SER A 2 46.76 -18.07 54.22
CA SER A 2 46.30 -18.01 52.83
C SER A 2 44.94 -17.34 52.69
N THR A 3 44.81 -16.44 51.72
CA THR A 3 43.54 -16.05 51.03
C THR A 3 44.04 -15.40 49.73
N THR A 4 43.62 -15.69 48.49
CA THR A 4 42.36 -16.22 47.96
C THR A 4 42.67 -16.60 46.51
N ASP A 5 42.34 -17.81 46.04
CA ASP A 5 42.17 -18.10 44.62
C ASP A 5 41.30 -19.35 44.43
N HIS A 6 40.08 -19.17 43.94
CA HIS A 6 39.41 -20.11 43.04
C HIS A 6 38.13 -19.46 42.52
N ASP A 7 38.20 -18.90 41.31
CA ASP A 7 37.03 -18.61 40.49
C ASP A 7 36.34 -19.93 40.14
N ASP A 8 35.12 -20.11 40.66
CA ASP A 8 34.21 -21.20 40.29
C ASP A 8 33.77 -21.04 38.83
N THR A 9 34.50 -21.69 37.93
CA THR A 9 34.02 -21.97 36.57
C THR A 9 33.34 -23.35 36.55
N THR A 10 32.17 -23.45 37.18
CA THR A 10 31.28 -24.60 36.98
C THR A 10 30.82 -24.66 35.53
N THR A 11 31.56 -25.40 34.71
CA THR A 11 31.15 -25.80 33.36
C THR A 11 30.07 -26.87 33.50
N SER A 12 28.81 -26.44 33.60
CA SER A 12 27.66 -27.34 33.58
C SER A 12 27.58 -28.04 32.22
N ARG A 13 27.88 -29.34 32.17
CA ARG A 13 27.63 -30.17 30.99
C ARG A 13 26.12 -30.21 30.72
N PRO A 14 25.67 -30.05 29.46
CA PRO A 14 24.25 -30.13 29.13
C PRO A 14 23.71 -31.50 29.54
N SER A 15 22.68 -31.50 30.39
CA SER A 15 22.04 -32.74 30.85
C SER A 15 21.30 -33.38 29.69
N PHE A 16 21.35 -34.71 29.56
CA PHE A 16 20.64 -35.45 28.51
C PHE A 16 19.14 -35.10 28.43
N ARG A 17 18.52 -34.77 29.57
CA ARG A 17 17.12 -34.34 29.63
C ARG A 17 16.89 -33.00 28.93
N ASP A 18 17.86 -32.08 28.97
CA ASP A 18 17.79 -30.80 28.27
C ASP A 18 17.86 -31.02 26.75
N THR A 19 18.69 -31.96 26.30
CA THR A 19 18.80 -32.32 24.87
C THR A 19 17.51 -32.98 24.35
N VAL A 20 16.89 -33.86 25.15
CA VAL A 20 15.65 -34.55 24.78
C VAL A 20 14.46 -33.59 24.80
N THR A 21 14.37 -32.72 25.80
CA THR A 21 13.32 -31.69 25.90
C THR A 21 13.45 -30.65 24.78
N ALA A 22 14.67 -30.22 24.45
CA ALA A 22 14.93 -29.38 23.28
C ALA A 22 14.54 -30.06 21.97
N GLY A 23 14.84 -31.36 21.81
CA GLY A 23 14.46 -32.13 20.63
C GLY A 23 12.94 -32.25 20.42
N LEU A 24 12.17 -32.37 21.50
CA LEU A 24 10.70 -32.42 21.44
C LEU A 24 10.09 -31.05 21.13
N ALA A 25 10.62 -29.98 21.76
CA ALA A 25 10.22 -28.61 21.45
C ALA A 25 10.48 -28.27 19.97
N GLN A 26 11.64 -28.66 19.45
CA GLN A 26 11.99 -28.46 18.04
C GLN A 26 11.02 -29.20 17.10
N LYS A 27 10.68 -30.45 17.43
CA LYS A 27 9.78 -31.29 16.61
C LYS A 27 8.33 -30.81 16.62
N ALA A 28 7.88 -30.17 17.70
CA ALA A 28 6.54 -29.56 17.80
C ALA A 28 6.46 -28.18 17.12
N LEU A 29 7.57 -27.45 17.06
CA LEU A 29 7.65 -26.15 16.37
C LEU A 29 7.77 -26.28 14.85
N GLU A 30 8.33 -27.39 14.36
CA GLU A 30 8.55 -27.62 12.93
C GLU A 30 7.27 -27.59 12.05
N PRO A 31 6.13 -28.19 12.46
CA PRO A 31 4.86 -28.07 11.74
C PRO A 31 4.34 -26.62 11.70
N VAL A 32 4.45 -25.90 12.82
CA VAL A 32 3.99 -24.51 12.94
C VAL A 32 4.83 -23.59 12.05
N LEU A 33 6.15 -23.77 12.06
CA LEU A 33 7.08 -23.06 11.17
C LEU A 33 6.78 -23.33 9.70
N ARG A 34 6.36 -24.55 9.36
CA ARG A 34 6.00 -24.93 7.99
C ARG A 34 4.69 -24.28 7.55
N ALA A 35 3.66 -24.32 8.40
CA ALA A 35 2.39 -23.65 8.14
C ALA A 35 2.55 -22.13 7.94
N VAL A 36 3.32 -21.47 8.81
CA VAL A 36 3.59 -20.03 8.67
C VAL A 36 4.32 -19.72 7.37
N ARG A 37 5.29 -20.54 6.97
CA ARG A 37 6.00 -20.36 5.69
C ARG A 37 5.07 -20.56 4.49
N ASP A 38 4.17 -21.52 4.54
CA ASP A 38 3.21 -21.78 3.46
C ASP A 38 2.19 -20.66 3.34
N GLU A 39 1.68 -20.13 4.46
CA GLU A 39 0.79 -18.96 4.50
C GLU A 39 1.47 -17.72 3.90
N ILE A 40 2.73 -17.48 4.27
CA ILE A 40 3.54 -16.38 3.71
C ILE A 40 3.77 -16.58 2.21
N ALA A 41 4.05 -17.81 1.77
CA ALA A 41 4.24 -18.12 0.36
C ALA A 41 2.96 -17.90 -0.46
N SER A 42 1.81 -18.28 0.09
CA SER A 42 0.49 -18.06 -0.49
C SER A 42 0.17 -16.56 -0.60
N ALA A 43 0.30 -15.83 0.51
CA ALA A 43 0.09 -14.37 0.54
C ALA A 43 1.03 -13.65 -0.44
N ARG A 44 2.30 -14.06 -0.53
CA ARG A 44 3.26 -13.50 -1.48
C ARG A 44 2.84 -13.74 -2.92
N ARG A 45 2.28 -14.91 -3.23
CA ARG A 45 1.79 -15.27 -4.57
C ARG A 45 0.60 -14.40 -4.94
N GLU A 46 -0.39 -14.28 -4.05
CA GLU A 46 -1.57 -13.43 -4.26
C GLU A 46 -1.19 -11.94 -4.41
N ILE A 47 -0.29 -11.44 -3.55
CA ILE A 47 0.23 -10.07 -3.67
C ILE A 47 0.95 -9.87 -5.01
N SER A 48 1.73 -10.84 -5.48
CA SER A 48 2.45 -10.74 -6.76
C SER A 48 1.51 -10.71 -7.97
N GLU A 49 0.40 -11.45 -7.92
CA GLU A 49 -0.64 -11.48 -8.96
C GLU A 49 -1.40 -10.15 -9.02
N ARG A 50 -1.81 -9.64 -7.84
CA ARG A 50 -2.43 -8.32 -7.71
C ARG A 50 -1.47 -7.19 -8.11
N ALA A 51 -0.18 -7.30 -7.76
CA ALA A 51 0.82 -6.31 -8.14
C ALA A 51 1.07 -6.30 -9.66
N THR A 52 1.09 -7.46 -10.32
CA THR A 52 1.36 -7.55 -11.76
C THR A 52 0.20 -7.00 -12.59
N SER A 53 -1.04 -7.30 -12.20
CA SER A 53 -2.24 -6.71 -12.81
C SER A 53 -2.32 -5.19 -12.58
N ALA A 54 -1.96 -4.71 -11.38
CA ALA A 54 -1.89 -3.27 -11.10
C ALA A 54 -0.80 -2.54 -11.91
N LYS A 55 0.34 -3.17 -12.20
CA LYS A 55 1.45 -2.56 -12.98
C LYS A 55 1.03 -2.16 -14.40
N ALA A 56 0.33 -3.05 -15.11
CA ALA A 56 -0.12 -2.76 -16.47
C ALA A 56 -1.15 -1.62 -16.48
N GLY A 57 -2.08 -1.63 -15.53
CA GLY A 57 -3.05 -0.55 -15.35
C GLY A 57 -2.38 0.80 -15.03
N LEU A 58 -1.34 0.79 -14.19
CA LEU A 58 -0.63 2.01 -13.79
C LEU A 58 0.19 2.60 -14.95
N LEU A 59 0.82 1.75 -15.77
CA LEU A 59 1.57 2.20 -16.96
C LEU A 59 0.65 2.90 -17.96
N LEU A 60 -0.47 2.27 -18.32
CA LEU A 60 -1.40 2.84 -19.28
C LEU A 60 -2.04 4.12 -18.75
N THR A 61 -2.37 4.15 -17.45
CA THR A 61 -2.89 5.36 -16.77
C THR A 61 -1.84 6.47 -16.78
N GLY A 62 -0.57 6.16 -16.55
CA GLY A 62 0.52 7.14 -16.63
C GLY A 62 0.64 7.78 -18.02
N VAL A 63 0.60 6.96 -19.08
CA VAL A 63 0.61 7.47 -20.47
C VAL A 63 -0.63 8.31 -20.77
N ALA A 64 -1.82 7.85 -20.35
CA ALA A 64 -3.07 8.59 -20.53
C ALA A 64 -3.04 9.96 -19.84
N VAL A 65 -2.52 10.03 -18.61
CA VAL A 65 -2.33 11.30 -17.88
C VAL A 65 -1.33 12.19 -18.60
N GLY A 66 -0.21 11.65 -19.09
CA GLY A 66 0.78 12.40 -19.85
C GLY A 66 0.19 13.02 -21.13
N PHE A 67 -0.59 12.25 -21.90
CA PHE A 67 -1.30 12.75 -23.07
C PHE A 67 -2.36 13.79 -22.69
N ALA A 68 -3.14 13.56 -21.65
CA ALA A 68 -4.14 14.51 -21.17
C ALA A 68 -3.51 15.86 -20.80
N LEU A 69 -2.36 15.86 -20.10
CA LEU A 69 -1.61 17.07 -19.77
C LEU A 69 -1.07 17.77 -21.03
N THR A 70 -0.52 17.00 -21.98
CA THR A 70 0.01 17.55 -23.23
C THR A 70 -1.10 18.20 -24.06
N THR A 71 -2.24 17.53 -24.20
CA THR A 71 -3.43 18.08 -24.87
C THR A 71 -3.92 19.35 -24.18
N LEU A 72 -3.90 19.40 -22.84
CA LEU A 72 -4.28 20.60 -22.08
C LEU A 72 -3.40 21.80 -22.41
N VAL A 73 -2.07 21.60 -22.50
CA VAL A 73 -1.10 22.66 -22.83
C VAL A 73 -1.31 23.16 -24.26
N VAL A 74 -1.47 22.24 -25.23
CA VAL A 74 -1.73 22.61 -26.63
C VAL A 74 -3.05 23.36 -26.75
N LEU A 75 -4.10 22.92 -26.05
CA LEU A 75 -5.40 23.59 -26.03
C LEU A 75 -5.30 25.00 -25.43
N ALA A 76 -4.58 25.17 -24.33
CA ALA A 76 -4.36 26.48 -23.74
C ALA A 76 -3.65 27.42 -24.73
N GLY A 77 -2.59 26.95 -25.39
CA GLY A 77 -1.90 27.72 -26.43
C GLY A 77 -2.82 28.09 -27.60
N PHE A 78 -3.67 27.16 -28.04
CA PHE A 78 -4.66 27.41 -29.09
C PHE A 78 -5.68 28.49 -28.69
N VAL A 79 -6.21 28.44 -27.47
CA VAL A 79 -7.13 29.46 -26.95
C VAL A 79 -6.45 30.83 -26.88
N VAL A 80 -5.20 30.89 -26.40
CA VAL A 80 -4.41 32.13 -26.39
C VAL A 80 -4.24 32.67 -27.81
N ALA A 81 -3.90 31.82 -28.78
CA ALA A 81 -3.72 32.23 -30.18
C ALA A 81 -5.01 32.79 -30.78
N LEU A 82 -6.16 32.18 -30.49
CA LEU A 82 -7.47 32.69 -30.93
C LEU A 82 -7.80 34.05 -30.31
N LEU A 83 -7.61 34.20 -29.00
CA LEU A 83 -7.86 35.47 -28.31
C LEU A 83 -6.89 36.57 -28.75
N ALA A 84 -5.65 36.21 -29.09
CA ALA A 84 -4.64 37.14 -29.58
C ALA A 84 -4.99 37.77 -30.94
N LEU A 85 -5.98 37.24 -31.67
CA LEU A 85 -6.50 37.87 -32.89
C LEU A 85 -7.24 39.18 -32.62
N VAL A 86 -7.76 39.37 -31.40
CA VAL A 86 -8.62 40.51 -31.02
C VAL A 86 -8.12 41.26 -29.77
N LEU A 87 -7.23 40.66 -28.98
CA LEU A 87 -6.68 41.21 -27.73
C LEU A 87 -5.14 41.14 -27.75
N PRO A 88 -4.45 41.99 -26.96
CA PRO A 88 -3.01 41.83 -26.78
C PRO A 88 -2.68 40.51 -26.07
N VAL A 89 -1.52 39.92 -26.41
CA VAL A 89 -1.13 38.57 -25.98
C VAL A 89 -1.13 38.38 -24.45
N TRP A 90 -0.78 39.41 -23.69
CA TRP A 90 -0.77 39.36 -22.22
C TRP A 90 -2.18 39.19 -21.64
N ALA A 91 -3.18 39.86 -22.23
CA ALA A 91 -4.58 39.75 -21.79
C ALA A 91 -5.16 38.39 -22.20
N ALA A 92 -4.88 37.93 -23.42
CA ALA A 92 -5.27 36.59 -23.90
C ALA A 92 -4.70 35.47 -23.01
N ALA A 93 -3.41 35.54 -22.67
CA ALA A 93 -2.76 34.61 -21.76
C ALA A 93 -3.37 34.66 -20.35
N GLY A 94 -3.61 35.85 -19.80
CA GLY A 94 -4.21 36.03 -18.49
C GLY A 94 -5.62 35.45 -18.37
N ILE A 95 -6.47 35.71 -19.37
CA ILE A 95 -7.85 35.16 -19.42
C ILE A 95 -7.81 33.64 -19.52
N THR A 96 -6.99 33.11 -20.44
CA THR A 96 -6.88 31.66 -20.62
C THR A 96 -6.39 30.99 -19.33
N PHE A 97 -5.36 31.54 -18.68
CA PHE A 97 -4.87 31.06 -17.40
C PHE A 97 -5.95 31.05 -16.31
N ALA A 98 -6.71 32.14 -16.18
CA ALA A 98 -7.78 32.24 -15.18
C ALA A 98 -8.87 31.17 -15.38
N VAL A 99 -9.29 30.95 -16.63
CA VAL A 99 -10.28 29.92 -16.97
C VAL A 99 -9.76 28.52 -16.61
N PHE A 100 -8.54 28.18 -17.04
CA PHE A 100 -7.96 26.87 -16.72
C PHE A 100 -7.73 26.69 -15.22
N ALA A 101 -7.30 27.72 -14.50
CA ALA A 101 -7.13 27.67 -13.05
C ALA A 101 -8.45 27.36 -12.32
N ILE A 102 -9.56 27.96 -12.74
CA ILE A 102 -10.89 27.66 -12.18
C ILE A 102 -11.27 26.21 -12.44
N VAL A 103 -11.11 25.74 -13.68
CA VAL A 103 -11.40 24.34 -14.05
C VAL A 103 -10.55 23.37 -13.23
N THR A 104 -9.25 23.63 -13.09
CA THR A 104 -8.33 22.84 -12.27
C THR A 104 -8.75 22.83 -10.81
N ALA A 105 -9.14 23.98 -10.24
CA ALA A 105 -9.61 24.05 -8.85
C ALA A 105 -10.87 23.21 -8.63
N VAL A 106 -11.84 23.26 -9.55
CA VAL A 106 -13.06 22.45 -9.47
C VAL A 106 -12.74 20.96 -9.59
N LEU A 107 -11.92 20.56 -10.57
CA LEU A 107 -11.49 19.17 -10.75
C LEU A 107 -10.74 18.64 -9.54
N LEU A 108 -9.87 19.45 -8.93
CA LEU A 108 -9.15 19.09 -7.71
C LEU A 108 -10.12 18.81 -6.56
N VAL A 109 -11.08 19.70 -6.33
CA VAL A 109 -12.10 19.53 -5.26
C VAL A 109 -12.95 18.28 -5.51
N LEU A 110 -13.36 18.03 -6.76
CA LEU A 110 -14.11 16.83 -7.13
C LEU A 110 -13.28 15.55 -6.97
N GLY A 111 -12.02 15.58 -7.39
CA GLY A 111 -11.07 14.47 -7.21
C GLY A 111 -10.85 14.13 -5.75
N LEU A 112 -10.60 15.14 -4.91
CA LEU A 112 -10.46 14.97 -3.46
C LEU A 112 -11.74 14.40 -2.82
N ARG A 113 -12.92 14.83 -3.28
CA ARG A 113 -14.20 14.26 -2.83
C ARG A 113 -14.40 12.83 -3.31
N GLY A 114 -13.96 12.48 -4.52
CA GLY A 114 -13.99 11.12 -5.06
C GLY A 114 -13.13 10.17 -4.25
N ILE A 115 -11.90 10.56 -3.94
CA ILE A 115 -10.98 9.77 -3.10
C ILE A 115 -11.56 9.54 -1.71
N ARG A 116 -12.16 10.58 -1.10
CA ARG A 116 -12.81 10.46 0.22
C ARG A 116 -14.02 9.53 0.23
N ARG A 117 -14.68 9.31 -0.92
CA ARG A 117 -15.83 8.38 -1.05
C ARG A 117 -15.43 6.98 -1.50
N GLY A 118 -14.28 6.84 -2.15
CA GLY A 118 -13.79 5.58 -2.71
C GLY A 118 -13.00 4.70 -1.75
N VAL A 119 -12.72 5.15 -0.51
CA VAL A 119 -12.25 4.24 0.55
C VAL A 119 -13.47 3.44 1.01
N PRO A 120 -13.55 2.13 0.73
CA PRO A 120 -14.68 1.33 1.17
C PRO A 120 -14.77 1.45 2.69
N PRO A 121 -15.93 1.81 3.28
CA PRO A 121 -16.15 1.55 4.69
C PRO A 121 -15.86 0.07 4.91
N VAL A 122 -14.96 -0.21 5.85
CA VAL A 122 -14.48 -1.54 6.22
C VAL A 122 -15.64 -2.54 6.10
N PRO A 123 -15.47 -3.68 5.38
CA PRO A 123 -16.58 -4.57 5.06
C PRO A 123 -17.35 -4.96 6.32
N SER A 124 -18.53 -4.36 6.50
CA SER A 124 -19.45 -4.68 7.59
C SER A 124 -19.93 -6.13 7.54
N ASP A 125 -19.75 -6.79 6.39
CA ASP A 125 -20.16 -8.17 6.15
C ASP A 125 -19.22 -9.18 6.82
N THR A 126 -17.94 -8.83 7.06
CA THR A 126 -17.02 -9.66 7.83
C THR A 126 -17.37 -9.64 9.33
N ILE A 127 -17.91 -8.53 9.83
CA ILE A 127 -18.39 -8.42 11.22
C ILE A 127 -19.72 -9.16 11.37
N ARG A 128 -20.61 -9.11 10.36
CA ARG A 128 -21.90 -9.83 10.38
C ARG A 128 -21.72 -11.35 10.35
N SER A 129 -20.81 -11.85 9.52
CA SER A 129 -20.51 -13.30 9.45
C SER A 129 -19.79 -13.84 10.69
N ALA A 130 -19.01 -13.01 11.39
CA ALA A 130 -18.45 -13.38 12.71
C ALA A 130 -19.53 -13.38 13.82
N LYS A 131 -20.51 -12.46 13.73
CA LYS A 131 -21.60 -12.36 14.70
C LYS A 131 -22.63 -13.49 14.54
N ASP A 132 -23.01 -13.84 13.32
CA ASP A 132 -23.93 -14.97 13.05
C ASP A 132 -23.36 -16.30 13.55
N ARG A 133 -22.03 -16.50 13.41
CA ARG A 133 -21.33 -17.71 13.90
C ARG A 133 -21.29 -17.82 15.43
N LEU A 134 -21.46 -16.71 16.14
CA LEU A 134 -21.49 -16.69 17.61
C LEU A 134 -22.91 -16.83 18.17
N THR A 135 -23.94 -16.43 17.41
CA THR A 135 -25.35 -16.58 17.81
C THR A 135 -25.97 -17.93 17.44
N ASP A 136 -25.35 -18.69 16.53
CA ASP A 136 -25.79 -20.04 16.15
C ASP A 136 -25.32 -21.14 17.13
N HIS A 137 -24.50 -20.79 18.13
CA HIS A 137 -23.90 -21.75 19.07
C HIS A 137 -24.28 -21.54 20.56
N SER A 138 -25.38 -20.83 20.83
CA SER A 138 -26.01 -20.68 22.15
C SER A 138 -27.48 -21.06 22.11
#